data_AF-A0A0E0Y173-F1
#
_entry.id   AF-A0A0E0Y173-F1
#
_cell.length_a   1.000
_cell.length_b   1.000
_cell.length_c   1.000
_cell.angle_alpha   90.00
_cell.angle_beta   90.00
_cell.angle_gamma   90.00
#
_symmetry.space_group_name_H-M   'P 1'
#
loop_
_entity.id
_entity.type
_entity.pdbx_description
1 polymer ?
#
loop_
_entity_poly.entity_id
_entity_poly.type
_entity_poly.pdbx_seq_one_letter_code
_entity_poly.pdbx_strand_id
1 'polypeptide(L)'
;MYTSGYAHRSSSFSSAASKIARVSTENTTAGLISEVVYREDQPMMTQLLLLPLLQQLGQQSRWQLWLTPQQKLSREWVQASGLPLTKVMQISQLSPCHTVESMVRALRTGNYSVVIGWLADDLTEEEHAELVDAANEGNAMGFIMRPVSASSHATRQLSGLKIHSNLYH
;
A
#
# COMPACT_ATOMS: atom_id res chain seq x y z
N MET A 1 -50.56 -12.83 -63.35
CA MET A 1 -50.96 -11.49 -62.91
C MET A 1 -49.72 -10.77 -62.40
N TYR A 2 -49.41 -9.60 -62.97
CA TYR A 2 -48.45 -8.59 -62.50
C TYR A 2 -48.87 -8.09 -61.09
N THR A 3 -48.09 -7.39 -60.24
CA THR A 3 -47.15 -6.28 -60.43
C THR A 3 -46.19 -6.15 -59.22
N SER A 4 -45.02 -5.53 -59.42
CA SER A 4 -44.58 -4.26 -58.79
C SER A 4 -43.86 -4.37 -57.44
N GLY A 5 -42.60 -3.95 -57.47
CA GLY A 5 -41.81 -3.67 -56.28
C GLY A 5 -42.10 -2.29 -55.68
N TYR A 6 -41.65 -2.13 -54.44
CA TYR A 6 -41.32 -0.83 -53.88
C TYR A 6 -40.02 -0.97 -53.09
N ALA A 7 -39.04 -0.13 -53.46
CA ALA A 7 -37.90 0.19 -52.65
C ALA A 7 -38.37 0.97 -51.41
N HIS A 8 -37.85 0.62 -50.23
CA HIS A 8 -37.88 1.54 -49.10
C HIS A 8 -36.47 1.73 -48.54
N ARG A 9 -35.95 2.91 -48.86
CA ARG A 9 -34.79 3.58 -48.29
C ARG A 9 -35.11 3.86 -46.83
N SER A 10 -34.30 3.40 -45.89
CA SER A 10 -34.37 3.87 -44.50
C SER A 10 -32.96 3.95 -43.92
N SER A 11 -32.58 5.22 -43.77
CA SER A 11 -31.41 5.81 -43.13
C SER A 11 -30.70 4.98 -42.07
N SER A 12 -29.39 4.89 -42.23
CA SER A 12 -28.42 4.60 -41.18
C SER A 12 -28.62 5.58 -40.01
N PHE A 13 -29.11 5.07 -38.88
CA PHE A 13 -28.99 5.76 -37.61
C PHE A 13 -27.65 5.35 -37.02
N SER A 14 -26.64 6.17 -37.26
CA SER A 14 -25.34 6.07 -36.60
C SER A 14 -25.56 6.42 -35.12
N SER A 15 -25.88 5.42 -34.31
CA SER A 15 -25.83 5.54 -32.86
C SER A 15 -24.36 5.55 -32.46
N ALA A 16 -23.75 6.74 -32.48
CA ALA A 16 -22.53 7.02 -31.76
C ALA A 16 -22.86 6.88 -30.27
N ALA A 17 -22.90 5.64 -29.79
CA ALA A 17 -22.90 5.34 -28.37
C ALA A 17 -21.59 5.91 -27.84
N SER A 18 -21.70 7.08 -27.20
CA SER A 18 -20.64 7.73 -26.47
C SER A 18 -20.09 6.69 -25.51
N LYS A 19 -18.98 6.07 -25.89
CA LYS A 19 -18.14 5.30 -24.99
C LYS A 19 -17.59 6.35 -24.04
N ILE A 20 -18.35 6.63 -23.00
CA ILE A 20 -17.87 7.28 -21.80
C ILE A 20 -16.72 6.37 -21.39
N ALA A 21 -15.52 6.77 -21.79
CA ALA A 21 -14.30 6.37 -21.14
C ALA A 21 -14.54 6.80 -19.70
N ARG A 22 -15.05 5.86 -18.91
CA ARG A 22 -14.78 5.80 -17.50
C ARG A 22 -13.26 5.78 -17.45
N VAL A 23 -12.68 6.98 -17.44
CA VAL A 23 -11.36 7.22 -16.88
C VAL A 23 -11.57 6.77 -15.45
N SER A 24 -11.36 5.47 -15.25
CA SER A 24 -10.89 4.99 -13.98
C SER A 24 -9.69 5.88 -13.72
N THR A 25 -9.86 6.91 -12.90
CA THR A 25 -8.77 7.43 -12.10
C THR A 25 -8.36 6.24 -11.25
N GLU A 26 -7.62 5.32 -11.86
CA GLU A 26 -6.71 4.47 -11.15
C GLU A 26 -5.84 5.49 -10.45
N ASN A 27 -6.11 5.70 -9.16
CA ASN A 27 -5.18 6.38 -8.28
C ASN A 27 -3.93 5.51 -8.34
N THR A 28 -3.09 5.74 -9.34
CA THR A 28 -1.82 5.08 -9.54
C THR A 28 -0.94 5.56 -8.40
N THR A 29 -1.05 4.86 -7.27
CA THR A 29 -0.20 5.05 -6.12
C THR A 29 1.20 4.63 -6.53
N ALA A 30 1.97 5.60 -7.02
CA ALA A 30 3.37 5.42 -7.37
C ALA A 30 4.07 4.61 -6.28
N GLY A 31 4.92 3.68 -6.70
CA GLY A 31 5.67 2.82 -5.79
C GLY A 31 6.43 3.63 -4.75
N LEU A 32 6.32 3.21 -3.50
CA LEU A 32 6.80 3.96 -2.34
C LEU A 32 7.33 2.98 -1.32
N ILE A 33 8.52 3.24 -0.79
CA ILE A 33 9.05 2.57 0.41
C ILE A 33 9.15 3.62 1.51
N SER A 34 8.53 3.34 2.66
CA SER A 34 8.56 4.22 3.82
C SER A 34 8.91 3.45 5.08
N GLU A 35 9.84 4.01 5.84
CA GLU A 35 10.16 3.53 7.16
C GLU A 35 9.26 4.17 8.22
N VAL A 36 8.70 3.34 9.09
CA VAL A 36 7.84 3.74 10.20
C VAL A 36 8.54 3.35 11.49
N VAL A 37 9.13 4.36 12.11
CA VAL A 37 9.81 4.24 13.39
C VAL A 37 8.77 4.41 14.50
N TYR A 38 8.63 3.42 15.38
CA TYR A 38 7.65 3.46 16.46
C TYR A 38 8.26 3.08 17.80
N ARG A 39 7.72 3.65 18.87
CA ARG A 39 8.09 3.26 20.23
C ARG A 39 7.11 2.20 20.72
N GLU A 40 7.63 1.13 21.29
CA GLU A 40 6.79 0.02 21.78
C GLU A 40 5.89 0.42 22.96
N ASP A 41 6.27 1.46 23.71
CA ASP A 41 5.48 2.01 24.82
C ASP A 41 4.37 2.97 24.36
N GLN A 42 4.37 3.41 23.10
CA GLN A 42 3.34 4.29 22.54
C GLN A 42 2.85 3.81 21.16
N PRO A 43 2.26 2.60 21.07
CA PRO A 43 1.78 2.03 19.81
C PRO A 43 0.60 2.81 19.22
N MET A 44 -0.13 3.57 20.04
CA MET A 44 -1.32 4.32 19.61
C MET A 44 -1.00 5.36 18.53
N MET A 45 0.15 6.03 18.62
CA MET A 45 0.52 7.07 17.64
C MET A 45 0.73 6.47 16.24
N THR A 46 1.43 5.35 16.16
CA THR A 46 1.65 4.64 14.90
C THR A 46 0.36 4.11 14.31
N GLN A 47 -0.56 3.63 15.16
CA GLN A 47 -1.88 3.20 14.71
C GLN A 47 -2.69 4.36 14.13
N LEU A 48 -2.70 5.54 14.75
CA LEU A 48 -3.45 6.70 14.25
C LEU A 48 -2.94 7.21 12.90
N LEU A 49 -1.63 7.13 12.65
CA LEU A 49 -1.04 7.57 11.38
C LEU A 49 -1.19 6.52 10.27
N LEU A 50 -0.93 5.25 10.59
CA LEU A 50 -0.90 4.19 9.58
C LEU A 50 -2.31 3.72 9.21
N LEU A 51 -3.24 3.69 10.18
CA LEU A 51 -4.55 3.08 9.97
C LEU A 51 -5.40 3.77 8.88
N PRO A 52 -5.54 5.11 8.84
CA PRO A 52 -6.31 5.76 7.78
C PRO A 52 -5.75 5.46 6.38
N LEU A 53 -4.43 5.34 6.27
CA LEU A 53 -3.78 4.98 5.01
C LEU A 53 -4.05 3.53 4.63
N LEU A 54 -3.94 2.59 5.58
CA LEU A 54 -4.31 1.19 5.33
C LEU A 54 -5.79 1.05 4.96
N GLN A 55 -6.69 1.82 5.57
CA GLN A 55 -8.11 1.85 5.17
C GLN A 55 -8.28 2.32 3.73
N GLN A 56 -7.58 3.40 3.33
CA GLN A 56 -7.61 3.90 1.95
C GLN A 56 -7.09 2.83 0.96
N LEU A 57 -5.98 2.18 1.28
CA LEU A 57 -5.44 1.10 0.44
C LEU A 57 -6.35 -0.12 0.41
N GLY A 58 -7.11 -0.37 1.47
CA GLY A 58 -8.08 -1.47 1.56
C GLY A 58 -9.29 -1.31 0.63
N GLN A 59 -9.57 -0.09 0.18
CA GLN A 59 -10.60 0.17 -0.83
C GLN A 59 -10.17 -0.33 -2.22
N GLN A 60 -8.87 -0.52 -2.47
CA GLN A 60 -8.38 -1.10 -3.71
C GLN A 60 -8.78 -2.59 -3.83
N SER A 61 -8.81 -3.10 -5.06
CA SER A 61 -9.06 -4.53 -5.33
C SER A 61 -7.80 -5.38 -5.20
N ARG A 62 -6.95 -5.05 -4.22
CA ARG A 62 -5.62 -5.62 -4.01
C ARG A 62 -5.44 -6.02 -2.56
N TRP A 63 -4.53 -6.95 -2.31
CA TRP A 63 -4.28 -7.50 -0.98
C TRP A 63 -3.42 -6.57 -0.13
N GLN A 64 -3.55 -6.68 1.19
CA GLN A 64 -2.62 -6.11 2.15
C GLN A 64 -1.84 -7.24 2.79
N LEU A 65 -0.51 -7.18 2.71
CA LEU A 65 0.38 -8.23 3.24
C LEU A 65 1.08 -7.76 4.50
N TRP A 66 0.99 -8.55 5.56
CA TRP A 66 1.75 -8.38 6.79
C TRP A 66 2.78 -9.51 6.95
N LEU A 67 4.06 -9.15 6.97
CA LEU A 67 5.19 -10.02 7.29
C LEU A 67 5.59 -9.77 8.75
N THR A 68 4.99 -10.53 9.66
CA THR A 68 5.15 -10.33 11.11
C THR A 68 6.04 -11.41 11.72
N PRO A 69 7.08 -11.06 12.49
CA PRO A 69 7.99 -12.05 13.05
C PRO A 69 7.35 -12.89 14.17
N GLN A 70 6.49 -12.31 15.03
CA GLN A 70 5.99 -13.02 16.23
C GLN A 70 4.50 -12.84 16.55
N GLN A 71 3.85 -11.74 16.18
CA GLN A 71 2.46 -11.46 16.57
C GLN A 71 1.47 -11.86 15.49
N LYS A 72 0.46 -12.65 15.87
CA LYS A 72 -0.72 -12.90 15.01
C LYS A 72 -1.54 -11.62 14.90
N LEU A 73 -1.95 -11.27 13.69
CA LEU A 73 -2.82 -10.15 13.44
C LEU A 73 -4.21 -10.51 13.98
N SER A 74 -4.67 -9.79 15.00
CA SER A 74 -5.98 -10.06 15.59
C SER A 74 -7.09 -9.75 14.58
N ARG A 75 -7.94 -10.73 14.30
CA ARG A 75 -9.10 -10.56 13.41
C ARG A 75 -10.06 -9.49 13.93
N GLU A 76 -10.22 -9.42 15.26
CA GLU A 76 -11.06 -8.43 15.93
C GLU A 76 -10.49 -7.03 15.73
N TRP A 77 -9.16 -6.87 15.84
CA TRP A 77 -8.50 -5.60 15.56
C TRP A 77 -8.68 -5.20 14.10
N VAL A 78 -8.43 -6.09 13.14
CA VAL A 78 -8.64 -5.81 11.70
C VAL A 78 -10.06 -5.32 11.43
N GLN A 79 -11.06 -5.96 12.06
CA GLN A 79 -12.47 -5.58 11.94
C GLN A 79 -12.77 -4.22 12.58
N ALA A 80 -12.32 -3.99 13.82
CA ALA A 80 -12.52 -2.73 14.54
C ALA A 80 -11.81 -1.56 13.86
N SER A 81 -10.69 -1.85 13.20
CA SER A 81 -9.89 -0.93 12.38
C SER A 81 -10.50 -0.62 11.02
N GLY A 82 -11.61 -1.25 10.62
CA GLY A 82 -12.27 -1.00 9.34
C GLY A 82 -11.48 -1.50 8.12
N LEU A 83 -10.54 -2.43 8.33
CA LEU A 83 -9.78 -3.06 7.25
C LEU A 83 -10.59 -4.22 6.63
N PRO A 84 -10.47 -4.47 5.32
CA PRO A 84 -11.23 -5.52 4.64
C PRO A 84 -10.69 -6.92 5.00
N LEU A 85 -11.32 -7.63 5.95
CA LEU A 85 -10.87 -8.96 6.41
C LEU A 85 -10.62 -9.96 5.26
N THR A 86 -11.33 -9.84 4.14
CA THR A 86 -11.22 -10.73 2.98
C THR A 86 -10.01 -10.46 2.10
N LYS A 87 -9.31 -9.33 2.27
CA LYS A 87 -8.15 -8.90 1.48
C LYS A 87 -6.90 -8.69 2.34
N VAL A 88 -6.90 -9.29 3.52
CA VAL A 88 -5.79 -9.23 4.47
C VAL A 88 -5.07 -10.57 4.48
N MET A 89 -3.77 -10.54 4.23
CA MET A 89 -2.90 -11.72 4.26
C MET A 89 -1.79 -11.52 5.28
N GLN A 90 -1.55 -12.54 6.12
CA GLN A 90 -0.46 -12.53 7.08
C GLN A 90 0.45 -13.72 6.83
N ILE A 91 1.75 -13.45 6.83
CA ILE A 91 2.80 -14.48 6.91
C ILE A 91 3.48 -14.31 8.26
N SER A 92 3.28 -15.29 9.14
CA SER A 92 3.94 -15.36 10.45
C SER A 92 5.18 -16.27 10.40
N GLN A 93 6.10 -16.10 11.35
CA GLN A 93 7.29 -16.96 11.49
C GLN A 93 8.27 -16.90 10.32
N LEU A 94 8.26 -15.80 9.56
CA LEU A 94 9.27 -15.55 8.55
C LEU A 94 10.61 -15.26 9.25
N SER A 95 11.66 -15.98 8.87
CA SER A 95 13.02 -15.70 9.34
C SER A 95 13.41 -14.27 8.94
N PRO A 96 14.03 -13.47 9.83
CA PRO A 96 14.39 -12.09 9.54
C PRO A 96 15.19 -11.93 8.22
N CYS A 97 16.10 -12.87 7.96
CA CYS A 97 16.93 -12.94 6.74
C CYS A 97 16.14 -13.05 5.43
N HIS A 98 14.87 -13.48 5.46
CA HIS A 98 14.03 -13.60 4.26
C HIS A 98 13.00 -12.48 4.14
N THR A 99 12.97 -11.53 5.08
CA THR A 99 11.94 -10.48 5.09
C THR A 99 12.07 -9.57 3.89
N VAL A 100 13.27 -9.04 3.62
CA VAL A 100 13.53 -8.16 2.47
C VAL A 100 13.18 -8.85 1.16
N GLU A 101 13.71 -10.04 0.93
CA GLU A 101 13.46 -10.81 -0.29
C GLU A 101 11.96 -11.09 -0.48
N SER A 102 11.26 -11.44 0.60
CA SER A 102 9.81 -11.68 0.57
C SER A 102 9.03 -10.41 0.24
N MET A 103 9.45 -9.26 0.78
CA MET A 103 8.86 -7.95 0.44
C MET A 103 9.06 -7.62 -1.03
N VAL A 104 10.29 -7.73 -1.54
CA VAL A 104 10.64 -7.50 -2.95
C VAL A 104 9.75 -8.35 -3.87
N ARG A 105 9.69 -9.65 -3.62
CA ARG A 105 8.86 -10.57 -4.42
C ARG A 105 7.38 -10.22 -4.36
N ALA A 106 6.86 -9.92 -3.17
CA ALA A 106 5.45 -9.55 -3.00
C ALA A 106 5.11 -8.26 -3.74
N LEU A 107 5.92 -7.21 -3.58
CA LEU A 107 5.74 -5.93 -4.25
C LEU A 107 5.70 -6.11 -5.77
N ARG A 108 6.70 -6.79 -6.35
CA ARG A 108 6.77 -7.03 -7.81
C ARG A 108 5.55 -7.73 -8.40
N THR A 109 4.80 -8.52 -7.61
CA THR A 109 3.62 -9.21 -8.15
C THR A 109 2.50 -8.26 -8.59
N GLY A 110 2.46 -7.02 -8.07
CA GLY A 110 1.35 -6.10 -8.30
C GLY A 110 0.03 -6.50 -7.62
N ASN A 111 -0.04 -7.64 -6.93
CA ASN A 111 -1.27 -8.12 -6.29
C ASN A 111 -1.57 -7.45 -4.94
N TYR A 112 -0.58 -6.75 -4.37
CA TYR A 112 -0.69 -6.11 -3.06
C TYR A 112 -0.71 -4.60 -3.19
N SER A 113 -1.67 -3.92 -2.55
CA SER A 113 -1.65 -2.46 -2.43
C SER A 113 -0.58 -2.01 -1.44
N VAL A 114 -0.30 -2.85 -0.44
CA VAL A 114 0.69 -2.59 0.61
C VAL A 114 1.35 -3.88 1.09
N VAL A 115 2.65 -3.81 1.35
CA VAL A 115 3.44 -4.85 2.01
C VAL A 115 4.12 -4.26 3.24
N ILE A 116 3.89 -4.86 4.41
CA ILE A 116 4.40 -4.37 5.70
C ILE A 116 5.34 -5.41 6.28
N GLY A 117 6.59 -5.03 6.53
CA GLY A 117 7.60 -5.88 7.14
C GLY A 117 8.19 -5.25 8.40
N TRP A 118 8.51 -6.08 9.38
CA TRP A 118 9.27 -5.66 10.56
C TRP A 118 10.73 -6.05 10.40
N LEU A 119 11.60 -5.06 10.37
CA LEU A 119 13.05 -5.26 10.25
C LEU A 119 13.73 -4.58 11.45
N ALA A 120 14.53 -5.37 12.17
CA ALA A 120 15.32 -4.86 13.29
C ALA A 120 16.64 -4.24 12.79
N ASP A 121 17.23 -4.84 11.75
CA ASP A 121 18.50 -4.41 11.18
C ASP A 121 18.31 -3.34 10.11
N ASP A 122 19.29 -2.46 9.96
CA ASP A 122 19.33 -1.47 8.89
C ASP A 122 19.40 -2.16 7.52
N LEU A 123 18.76 -1.54 6.52
CA LEU A 123 18.85 -2.01 5.13
C LEU A 123 20.16 -1.53 4.51
N THR A 124 20.77 -2.36 3.67
CA THR A 124 21.83 -1.87 2.78
C THR A 124 21.23 -0.97 1.69
N GLU A 125 22.08 -0.17 1.04
CA GLU A 125 21.64 0.69 -0.06
C GLU A 125 21.07 -0.13 -1.23
N GLU A 126 21.67 -1.30 -1.50
CA GLU A 126 21.21 -2.24 -2.52
C GLU A 126 19.83 -2.81 -2.18
N GLU A 127 19.63 -3.26 -0.94
CA GLU A 127 18.33 -3.79 -0.49
C GLU A 127 17.23 -2.73 -0.55
N HIS A 128 17.55 -1.49 -0.16
CA HIS A 128 16.61 -0.38 -0.25
C HIS A 128 16.27 -0.04 -1.71
N ALA A 129 17.26 0.01 -2.60
CA ALA A 129 17.04 0.24 -4.03
C ALA A 129 16.16 -0.86 -4.65
N GLU A 130 16.43 -2.13 -4.33
CA GLU A 130 15.61 -3.25 -4.80
C GLU A 130 14.15 -3.15 -4.34
N LEU A 131 13.91 -2.74 -3.10
CA LEU A 131 12.56 -2.53 -2.59
C LEU A 131 11.85 -1.39 -3.32
N VAL A 132 12.53 -0.27 -3.59
CA VAL A 132 11.97 0.86 -4.33
C VAL A 132 11.63 0.46 -5.75
N ASP A 133 12.52 -0.25 -6.45
CA ASP A 133 12.26 -0.75 -7.80
C ASP A 133 11.07 -1.71 -7.82
N ALA A 134 11.02 -2.64 -6.87
CA ALA A 134 9.91 -3.58 -6.73
C ALA A 134 8.57 -2.89 -6.42
N ALA A 135 8.58 -1.86 -5.57
CA ALA A 135 7.40 -1.07 -5.25
C ALA A 135 6.88 -0.30 -6.48
N ASN A 136 7.79 0.26 -7.28
CA ASN A 136 7.45 0.95 -8.52
C ASN A 136 6.88 -0.01 -9.57
N GLU A 137 7.55 -1.15 -9.79
CA GLU A 137 7.09 -2.21 -10.69
C GLU A 137 5.69 -2.72 -10.29
N GLY A 138 5.50 -2.94 -9.00
CA GLY A 138 4.24 -3.37 -8.42
C GLY A 138 3.19 -2.28 -8.25
N ASN A 139 3.50 -1.00 -8.45
CA ASN A 139 2.65 0.13 -8.07
C ASN A 139 2.07 -0.01 -6.65
N ALA A 140 2.92 -0.37 -5.68
CA ALA A 140 2.55 -0.76 -4.33
C ALA A 140 3.34 0.04 -3.27
N MET A 141 2.80 0.11 -2.06
CA MET A 141 3.51 0.72 -0.93
C MET A 141 4.20 -0.34 -0.10
N GLY A 142 5.47 -0.13 0.26
CA GLY A 142 6.19 -0.91 1.24
C GLY A 142 6.35 -0.12 2.54
N PHE A 143 5.96 -0.71 3.67
CA PHE A 143 6.24 -0.16 5.00
C PHE A 143 7.24 -1.03 5.75
N ILE A 144 8.30 -0.39 6.25
CA ILE A 144 9.31 -1.01 7.10
C ILE A 144 9.08 -0.54 8.53
N MET A 145 8.65 -1.44 9.40
CA MET A 145 8.32 -1.16 10.78
C MET A 145 9.57 -1.35 11.65
N ARG A 146 10.10 -0.26 12.22
CA ARG A 146 11.28 -0.28 13.10
C ARG A 146 10.90 0.05 14.54
N PRO A 147 10.98 -0.91 15.48
CA PRO A 147 10.81 -0.62 16.90
C PRO A 147 12.01 0.16 17.44
N VAL A 148 11.77 1.20 18.23
CA VAL A 148 12.80 1.91 19.00
C VAL A 148 12.79 1.41 20.43
N SER A 149 13.83 0.68 20.81
CA SER A 149 14.05 0.32 22.21
C SER A 149 14.30 1.57 23.04
N ALA A 150 13.56 1.74 24.15
CA ALA A 150 13.67 2.89 25.05
C ALA A 150 15.06 3.05 25.71
N SER A 151 15.99 2.11 25.53
CA SER A 151 17.34 2.13 26.09
C SER A 151 18.36 2.95 25.30
N SER A 152 18.03 3.47 24.11
CA SER A 152 18.95 4.28 23.29
C SER A 152 18.87 5.78 23.60
N HIS A 153 18.62 6.15 24.86
CA HIS A 153 18.61 7.54 25.34
C HIS A 153 19.98 8.05 25.81
N ALA A 154 21.07 7.41 25.36
CA ALA A 154 22.40 7.97 25.49
C ALA A 154 23.14 7.83 24.15
N THR A 155 23.35 8.96 23.48
CA THR A 155 24.35 9.12 22.40
C THR A 155 23.88 8.84 20.96
N ARG A 156 23.03 9.72 20.42
CA ARG A 156 23.16 10.38 19.09
C ARG A 156 21.80 10.94 18.66
N GLN A 157 21.43 12.08 19.21
CA GLN A 157 20.56 12.98 18.46
C GLN A 157 21.40 13.58 17.33
N LEU A 158 21.25 13.07 16.12
CA LEU A 158 21.60 13.81 14.92
C LEU A 158 20.38 13.83 14.00
N SER A 159 19.92 15.04 13.73
CA SER A 159 18.93 15.42 12.72
C SER A 159 17.46 15.18 13.06
N GLY A 160 16.97 15.85 14.09
CA GLY A 160 15.54 16.18 14.19
C GLY A 160 15.20 17.32 13.21
N LEU A 161 14.28 17.06 12.29
CA LEU A 161 13.69 18.08 11.41
C LEU A 161 13.06 19.17 12.27
N LYS A 162 13.70 20.34 12.36
CA LYS A 162 13.13 21.53 13.01
C LYS A 162 12.06 22.13 12.09
N ILE A 163 10.80 21.82 12.35
CA ILE A 163 9.69 22.57 11.76
C ILE A 163 9.63 23.93 12.46
N HIS A 164 10.19 24.96 11.83
CA HIS A 164 9.98 26.34 12.25
C HIS A 164 8.61 26.79 11.76
N SER A 165 7.62 26.75 12.64
CA SER A 165 6.34 27.44 12.43
C SER A 165 6.57 28.95 12.51
N ASN A 166 6.69 29.60 11.34
CA ASN A 166 6.48 31.05 11.24
C ASN A 166 5.01 31.28 10.90
N LEU A 167 4.20 31.64 11.91
CA LEU A 167 2.94 32.33 11.67
C LEU A 167 2.60 33.27 12.84
N TYR A 168 2.76 34.56 12.56
CA TYR A 168 2.07 35.76 13.07
C TYR A 168 1.10 35.60 14.25
N HIS A 169 1.34 36.35 15.34
CA HIS A 169 0.66 37.63 15.60
C HIS A 169 1.38 38.45 16.67
#